data_AF-A0AAV0E5V6-F1
#
_entry.id   AF-A0AAV0E5V6-F1
#
_cell.length_a   1.000
_cell.length_b   1.000
_cell.length_c   1.000
_cell.angle_alpha   90.00
_cell.angle_beta   90.00
_cell.angle_gamma   90.00
#
_symmetry.space_group_name_H-M   'P 1'
#
loop_
_entity.id
_entity.type
_entity.pdbx_description
1 polymer ?
#
loop_
_entity_poly.entity_id
_entity_poly.type
_entity_poly.pdbx_seq_one_letter_code
_entity_poly.pdbx_strand_id
1 'polypeptide(L)'
;MRLAYIKSSISNPSYFTVLVRGVPWSEEEAYSEMVAKFFTDYYASSYLSHQIVYRSGVVQKLVTDAEKVYRMLKPGQHGASLLRCGICGGKSASFKVLSTDSEILGMCSCISIFFRTRYAALIASQGIKSPNPMLWVTDLAPEPRDMY
;
A
#
# COMPACT_ATOMS: atom_id res chain seq x y z
N MET A 1 18.55 25.42 3.34
CA MET A 1 18.19 24.23 4.15
C MET A 1 17.50 23.13 3.33
N ARG A 2 16.31 23.35 2.75
CA ARG A 2 15.52 22.29 2.05
C ARG A 2 16.24 21.59 0.87
N LEU A 3 16.86 22.35 -0.04
CA LEU A 3 17.52 21.77 -1.22
C LEU A 3 18.76 20.93 -0.86
N ALA A 4 19.54 21.38 0.13
CA ALA A 4 20.72 20.65 0.60
C ALA A 4 20.32 19.30 1.20
N TYR A 5 19.24 19.28 1.99
CA TYR A 5 18.68 18.05 2.56
C TYR A 5 18.29 17.02 1.49
N ILE A 6 17.51 17.43 0.48
CA ILE A 6 17.07 16.54 -0.62
C ILE A 6 18.24 16.00 -1.45
N LYS A 7 19.29 16.82 -1.65
CA LYS A 7 20.51 16.38 -2.34
C LYS A 7 21.32 15.38 -1.51
N SER A 8 21.33 15.53 -0.19
CA SER A 8 22.05 14.64 0.73
C SER A 8 21.32 13.32 1.02
N SER A 9 20.00 13.25 0.81
CA SER A 9 19.23 12.02 1.01
C SER A 9 19.41 11.04 -0.15
N ILE A 10 20.26 10.03 0.08
CA ILE A 10 20.68 9.05 -0.95
C ILE A 10 19.63 7.93 -1.14
N SER A 11 18.86 7.57 -0.11
CA SER A 11 18.09 6.31 -0.07
C SER A 11 16.59 6.49 0.23
N ASN A 12 15.93 7.54 -0.27
CA ASN A 12 14.49 7.68 -0.07
C ASN A 12 13.72 7.02 -1.24
N PRO A 13 12.98 5.91 -1.01
CA PRO A 13 12.21 5.24 -2.07
C PRO A 13 11.15 6.15 -2.69
N SER A 14 10.60 7.10 -1.94
CA SER A 14 9.58 8.05 -2.43
C SER A 14 10.08 8.91 -3.58
N TYR A 15 11.39 9.12 -3.71
CA TYR A 15 11.94 9.87 -4.85
C TYR A 15 11.90 9.09 -6.16
N PHE A 16 11.63 7.79 -6.12
CA PHE A 16 11.54 6.91 -7.28
C PHE A 16 10.12 6.40 -7.50
N THR A 17 9.17 6.82 -6.66
CA THR A 17 7.81 6.28 -6.64
C THR A 17 6.79 7.38 -6.88
N VAL A 18 5.85 7.11 -7.78
CA VAL A 18 4.71 7.97 -8.09
C VAL A 18 3.44 7.27 -7.64
N LEU A 19 2.59 7.98 -6.91
CA LEU A 19 1.25 7.53 -6.55
C LEU A 19 0.28 7.94 -7.65
N VAL A 20 -0.50 6.99 -8.14
CA VAL A 20 -1.47 7.19 -9.22
C VAL A 20 -2.87 6.90 -8.71
N ARG A 21 -3.81 7.78 -9.03
CA ARG A 21 -5.22 7.74 -8.63
C ARG A 21 -6.12 7.96 -9.85
N GLY A 22 -7.38 7.56 -9.75
CA GLY A 22 -8.35 7.73 -10.85
C GLY A 22 -7.97 6.93 -12.10
N VAL A 23 -7.41 5.73 -11.91
CA VAL A 23 -7.14 4.83 -13.03
C VAL A 23 -8.47 4.27 -13.55
N PRO A 24 -8.78 4.41 -14.85
CA PRO A 24 -10.02 3.95 -15.42
C PRO A 24 -10.15 2.43 -15.31
N TRP A 25 -11.38 1.96 -15.08
CA TRP A 25 -11.71 0.54 -15.11
C TRP A 25 -12.08 0.12 -16.53
N SER A 26 -11.67 -1.08 -16.95
CA SER A 26 -12.11 -1.73 -18.18
C SER A 26 -12.43 -3.20 -17.88
N GLU A 27 -13.43 -3.74 -18.57
CA GLU A 27 -13.76 -5.18 -18.53
C GLU A 27 -12.97 -6.00 -19.56
N GLU A 28 -12.33 -5.33 -20.53
CA GLU A 28 -11.64 -5.95 -21.65
C GLU A 28 -10.20 -6.35 -21.32
N GLU A 29 -9.55 -5.62 -20.42
CA GLU A 29 -8.14 -5.78 -20.06
C GLU A 29 -7.98 -5.98 -18.56
N ALA A 30 -7.01 -6.79 -18.13
CA ALA A 30 -6.68 -6.86 -16.72
C ALA A 30 -6.13 -5.50 -16.24
N TYR A 31 -6.60 -5.03 -15.08
CA TYR A 31 -6.22 -3.72 -14.53
C TYR A 31 -4.70 -3.52 -14.42
N SER A 32 -3.96 -4.57 -14.04
CA SER A 32 -2.50 -4.54 -13.98
C SER A 32 -1.86 -4.37 -15.37
N GLU A 33 -2.41 -5.02 -16.40
CA GLU A 33 -1.90 -4.95 -17.77
C GLU A 33 -2.12 -3.57 -18.38
N MET A 34 -3.31 -2.99 -18.18
CA MET A 34 -3.61 -1.62 -18.60
C MET A 34 -2.61 -0.61 -18.03
N VAL A 35 -2.30 -0.72 -16.73
CA VAL A 35 -1.33 0.15 -16.06
C VAL A 35 0.08 -0.07 -16.63
N ALA A 36 0.49 -1.33 -16.79
CA ALA A 36 1.79 -1.64 -17.36
C ALA A 36 1.95 -1.07 -18.79
N LYS A 37 0.92 -1.24 -19.63
CA LYS A 37 0.87 -0.72 -21.00
C LYS A 37 0.98 0.80 -21.00
N PHE A 38 0.13 1.49 -20.23
CA PHE A 38 0.16 2.95 -20.12
C PHE A 38 1.55 3.49 -19.73
N PHE A 39 2.16 2.96 -18.66
CA PHE A 39 3.47 3.45 -18.23
C PHE A 39 4.62 3.03 -19.15
N THR A 40 4.48 1.92 -19.87
CA THR A 40 5.44 1.52 -20.90
C THR A 40 5.36 2.47 -22.10
N ASP A 41 4.16 2.84 -22.56
CA ASP A 41 3.98 3.72 -23.72
C ASP A 41 4.57 5.13 -23.50
N TYR A 42 4.40 5.69 -22.30
CA TYR A 42 4.90 7.04 -22.00
C TYR A 42 6.31 7.06 -21.39
N TYR A 43 6.76 6.00 -20.73
CA TYR A 43 7.98 5.98 -19.91
C TYR A 43 8.84 4.72 -20.08
N ALA A 44 8.80 4.07 -21.25
CA ALA A 44 9.46 2.80 -21.57
C ALA A 44 10.87 2.59 -20.98
N SER A 45 11.74 3.60 -21.05
CA SER A 45 13.15 3.49 -20.63
C SER A 45 13.36 3.59 -19.11
N SER A 46 12.33 3.98 -18.36
CA SER A 46 12.44 4.35 -16.95
C SER A 46 11.41 3.71 -16.04
N TYR A 47 10.27 3.26 -16.57
CA TYR A 47 9.30 2.46 -15.83
C TYR A 47 9.94 1.13 -15.40
N LEU A 48 9.74 0.74 -14.13
CA LEU A 48 10.22 -0.53 -13.59
C LEU A 48 9.08 -1.49 -13.30
N SER A 49 8.11 -1.05 -12.50
CA SER A 49 7.00 -1.89 -12.05
C SER A 49 5.91 -1.04 -11.41
N HIS A 50 4.81 -1.68 -11.04
CA HIS A 50 3.76 -1.08 -10.23
C HIS A 50 3.31 -2.02 -9.12
N GLN A 51 2.73 -1.44 -8.07
CA GLN A 51 2.07 -2.16 -6.99
C GLN A 51 0.69 -1.53 -6.75
N ILE A 52 -0.34 -2.37 -6.86
CA ILE A 52 -1.72 -1.96 -6.59
C ILE A 52 -1.90 -1.88 -5.07
N VAL A 53 -2.44 -0.76 -4.59
CA VAL A 53 -2.71 -0.53 -3.17
C VAL A 53 -4.19 -0.74 -2.89
N TYR A 54 -4.48 -1.82 -2.17
CA TYR A 54 -5.84 -2.18 -1.76
C TYR A 54 -6.18 -1.57 -0.41
N ARG A 55 -7.46 -1.22 -0.21
CA ARG A 55 -7.95 -0.75 1.08
C ARG A 55 -7.88 -1.88 2.10
N SER A 56 -6.93 -1.79 3.03
CA SER A 56 -6.57 -2.90 3.92
C SER A 56 -7.40 -2.98 5.21
N GLY A 57 -8.50 -2.24 5.38
CA GLY A 57 -9.15 -2.12 6.70
C GLY A 57 -9.52 -3.46 7.36
N VAL A 58 -9.98 -4.42 6.57
CA VAL A 58 -10.33 -5.77 7.03
C VAL A 58 -9.09 -6.63 7.29
N VAL A 59 -8.14 -6.63 6.34
CA VAL A 59 -6.86 -7.35 6.45
C VAL A 59 -6.01 -6.84 7.62
N GLN A 60 -6.04 -5.53 7.87
CA GLN A 60 -5.31 -4.88 8.96
C GLN A 60 -5.86 -5.31 10.32
N LYS A 61 -7.18 -5.44 10.47
CA LYS A 61 -7.79 -6.01 11.67
C LYS A 61 -7.33 -7.44 11.91
N LEU A 62 -7.32 -8.27 10.85
CA LEU A 62 -6.82 -9.64 10.92
C LEU A 62 -5.36 -9.72 11.37
N VAL A 63 -4.47 -8.94 10.76
CA VAL A 63 -3.06 -8.88 11.14
C VAL A 63 -2.92 -8.46 12.60
N THR A 64 -3.65 -7.42 13.01
CA THR A 64 -3.63 -6.91 14.39
C THR A 64 -4.10 -7.96 15.41
N ASP A 65 -5.17 -8.71 15.10
CA ASP A 65 -5.68 -9.75 15.99
C ASP A 65 -4.76 -10.97 16.05
N ALA A 66 -4.17 -11.37 14.92
CA ALA A 66 -3.16 -12.43 14.86
C ALA A 66 -1.91 -12.05 15.67
N GLU A 67 -1.45 -10.80 15.59
CA GLU A 67 -0.33 -10.31 16.41
C GLU A 67 -0.62 -10.40 17.91
N LYS A 68 -1.84 -10.05 18.35
CA LYS A 68 -2.25 -10.20 19.76
C LYS A 68 -2.19 -11.65 20.20
N VAL A 69 -2.74 -12.57 19.39
CA VAL A 69 -2.72 -14.02 19.68
C VAL A 69 -1.29 -14.53 19.75
N TYR A 70 -0.45 -14.17 18.78
CA TYR A 70 0.97 -14.55 18.78
C TYR A 70 1.69 -14.05 20.04
N ARG A 71 1.47 -12.80 20.47
CA ARG A 71 2.06 -12.27 21.71
C ARG A 71 1.61 -13.02 22.96
N MET A 72 0.36 -13.48 23.01
CA MET A 72 -0.14 -14.33 24.11
C MET A 72 0.49 -15.72 24.11
N LEU A 73 0.84 -16.25 22.93
CA LEU A 73 1.42 -17.58 22.77
C LEU A 73 2.95 -17.59 22.88
N LYS A 74 3.62 -16.45 22.67
CA LYS A 74 5.09 -16.36 22.71
C LYS A 74 5.58 -16.57 24.16
N PRO A 75 6.31 -17.65 24.46
CA PRO A 75 6.81 -17.88 25.81
C PRO A 75 7.99 -16.93 26.08
N GLY A 76 7.85 -16.03 27.05
CA GLY A 76 8.90 -15.11 27.52
C GLY A 76 9.04 -15.16 29.03
N GLN A 77 10.22 -15.62 29.49
CA GLN A 77 10.87 -15.77 30.81
C GLN A 77 10.23 -15.41 32.17
N HIS A 78 9.06 -14.77 32.26
CA HIS A 78 8.34 -14.61 33.53
C HIS A 78 7.00 -15.33 33.41
N GLY A 79 6.79 -16.26 34.36
CA GLY A 79 5.80 -17.32 34.33
C GLY A 79 4.45 -16.91 33.73
N ALA A 80 3.91 -17.84 32.94
CA ALA A 80 2.59 -17.76 32.34
C ALA A 80 1.53 -17.37 33.39
N SER A 81 1.30 -16.06 33.55
CA SER A 81 0.09 -15.56 34.18
C SER A 81 -1.00 -15.68 33.14
N LEU A 82 -1.54 -16.89 33.08
CA LEU A 82 -2.83 -17.18 32.50
C LEU A 82 -3.82 -16.16 33.10
N LEU A 83 -4.18 -15.13 32.34
CA LEU A 83 -5.25 -14.21 32.71
C LEU A 83 -6.54 -15.03 32.84
N ARG A 84 -6.79 -15.46 34.07
CA ARG A 84 -8.01 -16.15 34.51
C ARG A 84 -9.10 -15.09 34.54
N CYS A 85 -10.18 -15.28 33.77
CA CYS A 85 -11.38 -14.47 33.92
C CYS A 85 -11.86 -14.60 35.37
N GLY A 86 -11.74 -13.53 36.17
CA GLY A 86 -12.08 -13.54 37.60
C GLY A 86 -13.57 -13.80 37.89
N ILE A 87 -14.42 -13.72 36.86
CA ILE A 87 -15.89 -13.86 36.98
C ILE A 87 -16.38 -15.18 36.37
N CYS A 88 -15.63 -15.80 35.44
CA CYS A 88 -16.15 -16.88 34.60
C CYS A 88 -15.22 -18.08 34.39
N GLY A 89 -13.96 -18.03 34.84
CA GLY A 89 -13.01 -19.15 34.74
C GLY A 89 -12.60 -19.59 33.32
N GLY A 90 -13.27 -19.11 32.27
CA GLY A 90 -12.98 -19.43 30.88
C GLY A 90 -11.93 -18.51 30.25
N LYS A 91 -11.15 -19.06 29.31
CA LYS A 91 -10.40 -18.27 28.32
C LYS A 91 -11.27 -18.14 27.07
N SER A 92 -11.36 -16.95 26.48
CA SER A 92 -11.66 -16.88 25.05
C SER A 92 -11.18 -15.58 24.45
N ALA A 93 -10.00 -15.63 23.82
CA ALA A 93 -9.69 -14.75 22.72
C ALA A 93 -9.88 -15.60 21.45
N SER A 94 -11.12 -15.73 20.96
CA SER A 94 -11.33 -16.44 19.70
C SER A 94 -10.97 -15.52 18.53
N PHE A 95 -10.02 -15.96 17.72
CA PHE A 95 -9.70 -15.34 16.44
C PHE A 95 -10.89 -15.55 15.50
N LYS A 96 -11.49 -14.47 15.01
CA LYS A 96 -12.58 -14.55 14.03
C LYS A 96 -11.99 -14.67 12.64
N VAL A 97 -12.04 -15.87 12.07
CA VAL A 97 -11.78 -16.11 10.64
C VAL A 97 -12.87 -15.39 9.86
N LEU A 98 -12.46 -14.54 8.91
CA LEU A 98 -13.41 -13.82 8.08
C LEU A 98 -13.99 -14.74 7.01
N SER A 99 -15.28 -14.56 6.75
CA SER A 99 -15.95 -15.09 5.57
C SER A 99 -15.46 -14.34 4.33
N THR A 100 -15.27 -15.07 3.22
CA THR A 100 -14.84 -14.56 1.91
C THR A 100 -15.96 -13.77 1.23
N ASP A 101 -16.48 -12.74 1.90
CA ASP A 101 -17.50 -11.89 1.28
C ASP A 101 -16.80 -10.74 0.57
N SER A 102 -17.25 -10.48 -0.66
CA SER A 102 -16.72 -9.62 -1.73
C SER A 102 -16.34 -8.16 -1.38
N GLU A 103 -16.23 -7.77 -0.12
CA GLU A 103 -15.82 -6.42 0.32
C GLU A 103 -14.36 -6.10 0.04
N ILE A 104 -13.50 -7.10 -0.19
CA ILE A 104 -12.08 -6.91 -0.52
C ILE A 104 -11.90 -6.34 -1.95
N LEU A 105 -12.91 -6.52 -2.82
CA LEU A 105 -12.90 -6.03 -4.20
C LEU A 105 -13.43 -4.59 -4.33
N GLY A 106 -13.42 -3.81 -3.23
CA GLY A 106 -13.75 -2.39 -3.27
C GLY A 106 -12.58 -1.56 -3.79
N MET A 107 -12.57 -1.30 -5.10
CA MET A 107 -11.81 -0.28 -5.85
C MET A 107 -10.41 0.07 -5.30
N CYS A 108 -9.36 -0.34 -6.03
CA CYS A 108 -7.98 0.11 -5.83
C CYS A 108 -7.96 1.61 -5.51
N SER A 109 -7.54 1.96 -4.29
CA SER A 109 -7.58 3.35 -3.86
C SER A 109 -6.49 4.14 -4.60
N CYS A 110 -5.32 3.53 -4.78
CA CYS A 110 -4.19 4.10 -5.51
C CYS A 110 -3.29 2.99 -6.08
N ILE A 111 -2.36 3.37 -6.95
CA ILE A 111 -1.29 2.51 -7.46
C ILE A 111 0.04 3.20 -7.21
N SER A 112 1.03 2.46 -6.71
CA SER A 112 2.41 2.93 -6.64
C SER A 112 3.15 2.50 -7.90
N ILE A 113 3.76 3.45 -8.61
CA ILE A 113 4.56 3.21 -9.82
C ILE A 113 6.02 3.47 -9.49
N PHE A 114 6.89 2.51 -9.80
CA PHE A 114 8.32 2.59 -9.52
C PHE A 114 9.10 2.92 -10.79
N PHE A 115 10.02 3.88 -10.68
CA PHE A 115 10.88 4.34 -11.76
C PHE A 115 12.36 4.11 -11.44
N ARG A 116 13.15 3.93 -12.51
CA ARG A 116 14.60 3.72 -12.43
C ARG A 116 15.36 4.94 -11.93
N THR A 117 14.82 6.14 -12.16
CA THR A 117 15.49 7.40 -11.82
C THR A 117 14.55 8.35 -11.11
N ARG A 118 15.12 9.19 -10.22
CA ARG A 118 14.37 10.26 -9.54
C ARG A 118 13.79 11.27 -10.51
N TYR A 119 14.53 11.54 -11.58
CA TYR A 119 14.11 12.45 -12.64
C TYR A 119 12.84 11.94 -13.34
N ALA A 120 12.79 10.66 -13.69
CA ALA A 120 11.62 10.08 -14.33
C ALA A 120 10.38 10.13 -13.42
N ALA A 121 10.52 9.78 -12.14
CA ALA A 121 9.43 9.89 -11.17
C ALA A 121 8.94 11.35 -11.03
N LEU A 122 9.85 12.32 -10.98
CA LEU A 122 9.52 13.74 -10.91
C LEU A 122 8.73 14.20 -12.13
N ILE A 123 9.21 13.90 -13.34
CA ILE A 123 8.52 14.24 -14.59
C ILE A 123 7.15 13.56 -14.67
N ALA A 124 7.07 12.29 -14.25
CA ALA A 124 5.83 11.55 -14.25
C ALA A 124 4.78 12.14 -13.29
N SER A 125 5.20 12.69 -12.16
CA SER A 125 4.32 13.33 -11.16
C SER A 125 3.80 14.73 -11.52
N GLN A 126 4.40 15.41 -12.52
CA GLN A 126 4.10 16.81 -12.81
C GLN A 126 3.19 17.01 -14.02
N GLY A 127 2.76 15.93 -14.70
CA GLY A 127 2.03 15.99 -15.95
C GLY A 127 0.63 15.40 -15.86
N ILE A 128 -0.38 16.17 -16.27
CA ILE A 128 -1.73 15.64 -16.56
C ILE A 128 -1.64 14.82 -17.85
N LYS A 129 -2.12 13.57 -17.83
CA LYS A 129 -2.03 12.63 -18.96
C LYS A 129 -3.36 12.33 -19.64
N SER A 130 -4.46 12.85 -19.11
CA SER A 130 -5.81 12.65 -19.65
C SER A 130 -6.50 14.00 -19.88
N PRO A 131 -7.35 14.15 -20.91
CA PRO A 131 -8.24 15.30 -21.05
C PRO A 131 -9.16 15.49 -19.83
N ASN A 132 -9.48 14.39 -19.13
CA ASN A 132 -10.22 14.43 -17.89
C ASN A 132 -9.24 14.55 -16.71
N PRO A 133 -9.24 15.68 -15.96
CA PRO A 133 -8.31 15.92 -14.86
C PRO A 133 -8.53 14.99 -13.65
N MET A 134 -9.64 14.24 -13.61
CA MET A 134 -9.93 13.26 -12.57
C MET A 134 -9.35 11.87 -12.87
N LEU A 135 -8.80 11.65 -14.06
CA LEU A 135 -8.22 10.38 -14.48
C LEU A 135 -6.70 10.45 -14.52
N TRP A 136 -6.03 9.35 -14.15
CA TRP A 136 -4.57 9.24 -14.14
C TRP A 136 -3.91 10.39 -13.37
N VAL A 137 -4.47 10.73 -12.21
CA VAL A 137 -3.91 11.75 -11.32
C VAL A 137 -2.63 11.19 -10.72
N THR A 138 -1.53 11.90 -10.91
CA THR A 138 -0.20 11.48 -10.47
C THR A 138 0.37 12.46 -9.46
N ASP A 139 0.97 11.93 -8.40
CA ASP A 139 1.67 12.70 -7.37
C ASP A 139 2.93 11.95 -6.95
N LEU A 140 3.92 12.65 -6.38
CA LEU A 140 5.03 11.95 -5.72
C LEU A 140 4.49 11.12 -4.56
N ALA A 141 4.91 9.86 -4.47
CA ALA A 141 4.50 9.03 -3.36
C ALA A 141 5.03 9.59 -2.03
N PRO A 142 4.25 9.54 -0.95
CA PRO A 142 4.74 9.89 0.38
C PRO A 142 5.79 8.88 0.85
N GLU A 143 6.42 9.14 2.00
CA GLU A 143 7.28 8.12 2.62
C GLU A 143 6.45 6.90 3.04
N PRO A 144 6.99 5.68 3.01
CA PRO A 144 6.22 4.48 3.36
C PRO A 144 5.58 4.52 4.75
N ARG A 145 6.12 5.32 5.66
CA ARG A 145 5.60 5.53 7.03
C ARG A 145 4.42 6.48 7.10
N ASP A 146 4.25 7.31 6.06
CA ASP A 146 3.21 8.35 5.96
C ASP A 146 2.03 7.90 5.08
N MET A 147 2.03 6.65 4.61
CA MET A 147 0.91 6.02 3.88
C MET A 147 -0.10 5.45 4.88
N TYR A 148 -1.35 5.96 4.86
CA TYR A 148 -2.46 5.54 5.72
C TYR A 148 -3.58 4.84 4.95
#